data_AF-A0AAW3FNA3-F1
#
_entry.id   AF-A0AAW3FNA3-F1
#
_cell.length_a   1.000
_cell.length_b   1.000
_cell.length_c   1.000
_cell.angle_alpha   90.00
_cell.angle_beta   90.00
_cell.angle_gamma   90.00
#
_symmetry.space_group_name_H-M   'P 1'
#
loop_
_entity.id
_entity.type
_entity.pdbx_description
1 polymer ?
#
loop_
_entity_poly.entity_id
_entity_poly.type
_entity_poly.pdbx_seq_one_letter_code
_entity_poly.pdbx_strand_id
1 'polypeptide(L)'
;MTVDAQLGTEAFEKVIFMLDVVPTKDNIQEFAMQGNLYPEPIDETAWALPGYLSDDYNIFLVFAPNVLNHWTVTCAQVTIENGHDITEMSNVVPTGTGMNAVAHASKAGAIELLAYFKTLEANGLGHFDDEVWQYV
;
A
#
# COMPACT_ATOMS: atom_id res chain seq x y z
N MET A 1 -4.08 14.52 -7.44
CA MET A 1 -2.61 14.69 -7.35
C MET A 1 -2.19 15.95 -8.08
N THR A 2 -1.53 16.85 -7.35
CA THR A 2 -0.87 18.04 -7.89
C THR A 2 0.44 17.67 -8.60
N VAL A 3 1.00 18.59 -9.41
CA VAL A 3 2.26 18.35 -10.16
C VAL A 3 3.47 18.10 -9.23
N ASP A 4 3.40 18.56 -7.97
CA ASP A 4 4.50 18.48 -7.00
C ASP A 4 4.51 17.16 -6.19
N ALA A 5 3.37 16.47 -6.09
CA ALA A 5 3.25 15.16 -5.45
C ALA A 5 3.58 14.03 -6.46
N GLN A 6 4.85 13.93 -6.83
CA GLN A 6 5.38 12.84 -7.67
C GLN A 6 6.14 11.81 -6.83
N LEU A 7 6.03 10.55 -7.20
CA LEU A 7 6.78 9.46 -6.58
C LEU A 7 8.28 9.80 -6.47
N GLY A 8 8.82 9.69 -5.25
CA GLY A 8 10.19 10.03 -4.90
C GLY A 8 10.39 11.44 -4.33
N THR A 9 9.36 12.29 -4.28
CA THR A 9 9.43 13.63 -3.65
C THR A 9 8.94 13.60 -2.21
N GLU A 10 9.41 14.55 -1.39
CA GLU A 10 8.91 14.75 -0.01
C GLU A 10 7.40 15.03 0.03
N ALA A 11 6.88 15.75 -0.97
CA ALA A 11 5.44 16.01 -1.07
C ALA A 11 4.63 14.71 -1.23
N PHE A 12 5.18 13.72 -1.92
CA PHE A 12 4.53 12.43 -2.09
C PHE A 12 4.52 11.58 -0.82
N GLU A 13 5.43 11.80 0.14
CA GLU A 13 5.52 10.98 1.37
C GLU A 13 4.22 10.95 2.18
N LYS A 14 3.47 12.05 2.14
CA LYS A 14 2.21 12.22 2.87
C LYS A 14 1.00 11.68 2.11
N VAL A 15 1.15 11.30 0.85
CA VAL A 15 0.03 10.77 0.07
C VAL A 15 -0.46 9.47 0.69
N ILE A 16 -1.78 9.35 0.86
CA ILE A 16 -2.45 8.13 1.27
C ILE A 16 -3.34 7.66 0.12
N PHE A 17 -3.35 6.35 -0.13
CA PHE A 17 -4.30 5.74 -1.03
C PHE A 17 -5.57 5.37 -0.26
N MET A 18 -6.64 6.12 -0.52
CA MET A 18 -7.96 5.95 0.07
C MET A 18 -8.73 4.89 -0.73
N LEU A 19 -9.45 4.00 -0.05
CA LEU A 19 -10.30 3.00 -0.68
C LEU A 19 -11.73 3.53 -0.80
N ASP A 20 -12.26 3.49 -2.01
CA ASP A 20 -13.66 3.84 -2.32
C ASP A 20 -14.59 2.62 -2.16
N VAL A 21 -14.00 1.41 -2.17
CA VAL A 21 -14.70 0.15 -1.95
C VAL A 21 -14.07 -0.56 -0.76
N VAL A 22 -14.90 -0.97 0.20
CA VAL A 22 -14.44 -1.72 1.38
C VAL A 22 -14.04 -3.14 0.96
N PRO A 23 -12.82 -3.60 1.29
CA PRO A 23 -12.41 -4.98 1.07
C PRO A 23 -13.18 -5.96 1.98
N THR A 24 -13.66 -7.04 1.39
CA THR A 24 -14.42 -8.11 2.02
C THR A 24 -13.98 -9.45 1.43
N LYS A 25 -14.31 -10.56 2.08
CA LYS A 25 -14.02 -11.91 1.53
C LYS A 25 -14.58 -12.12 0.12
N ASP A 26 -15.71 -11.50 -0.20
CA ASP A 26 -16.42 -11.70 -1.47
C ASP A 26 -15.81 -10.91 -2.64
N ASN A 27 -15.19 -9.76 -2.36
CA ASN A 27 -14.60 -8.89 -3.38
C ASN A 27 -13.06 -8.77 -3.30
N ILE A 28 -12.38 -9.47 -2.37
CA ILE A 28 -10.93 -9.31 -2.16
C ILE A 28 -10.10 -9.60 -3.42
N GLN A 29 -10.63 -10.41 -4.33
CA GLN A 29 -10.00 -10.73 -5.61
C GLN A 29 -9.88 -9.51 -6.54
N GLU A 30 -10.71 -8.48 -6.36
CA GLU A 30 -10.65 -7.23 -7.14
C GLU A 30 -9.41 -6.40 -6.79
N PHE A 31 -8.83 -6.62 -5.60
CA PHE A 31 -7.64 -5.92 -5.10
C PHE A 31 -6.32 -6.64 -5.44
N ALA A 32 -6.36 -7.62 -6.35
CA ALA A 32 -5.19 -8.43 -6.69
C ALA A 32 -4.07 -7.60 -7.36
N MET A 33 -2.83 -7.80 -6.90
CA MET A 33 -1.64 -7.36 -7.62
C MET A 33 -1.26 -8.39 -8.67
N GLN A 34 -0.86 -7.94 -9.86
CA GLN A 34 -0.49 -8.78 -11.01
C GLN A 34 -1.58 -9.79 -11.44
N GLY A 35 -2.83 -9.59 -11.00
CA GLY A 35 -3.99 -10.42 -11.33
C GLY A 35 -4.07 -11.76 -10.59
N ASN A 36 -3.07 -12.13 -9.80
CA ASN A 36 -3.01 -13.42 -9.12
C ASN A 36 -2.46 -13.40 -7.68
N LEU A 37 -1.95 -12.26 -7.22
CA LEU A 37 -1.51 -12.07 -5.83
C LEU A 37 -2.60 -11.31 -5.08
N TYR A 38 -3.33 -12.02 -4.22
CA TYR A 38 -4.50 -11.48 -3.51
C TYR A 38 -4.13 -11.04 -2.09
N PRO A 39 -4.76 -9.98 -1.56
CA PRO A 39 -4.62 -9.68 -0.14
C PRO A 39 -5.14 -10.83 0.72
N GLU A 40 -4.38 -11.18 1.75
CA GLU A 40 -4.74 -12.19 2.74
C GLU A 40 -5.19 -11.53 4.04
N PRO A 41 -6.14 -12.13 4.79
CA PRO A 41 -6.62 -11.53 6.02
C PRO A 41 -5.52 -11.56 7.09
N ILE A 42 -5.28 -10.42 7.74
CA ILE A 42 -4.48 -10.33 8.97
C ILE A 42 -5.36 -10.71 10.16
N ASP A 43 -6.56 -10.11 10.21
CA ASP A 43 -7.61 -10.36 11.19
C ASP A 43 -9.01 -10.14 10.58
N GLU A 44 -10.04 -9.93 11.39
CA GLU A 44 -11.42 -9.71 10.93
C GLU A 44 -11.64 -8.36 10.21
N THR A 45 -10.70 -7.43 10.35
CA THR A 45 -10.83 -6.01 9.97
C THR A 45 -9.70 -5.50 9.08
N ALA A 46 -8.68 -6.32 8.80
CA ALA A 46 -7.52 -5.91 8.02
C ALA A 46 -7.01 -7.01 7.07
N TRP A 47 -6.42 -6.58 5.96
CA TRP A 47 -5.81 -7.45 4.95
C TRP A 47 -4.37 -7.01 4.67
N ALA A 48 -3.54 -7.95 4.25
CA ALA A 48 -2.13 -7.77 3.91
C ALA A 48 -1.84 -8.30 2.51
N LEU A 49 -1.03 -7.57 1.75
CA LEU A 49 -0.55 -7.98 0.43
C LEU A 49 0.94 -7.65 0.33
N PRO A 50 1.82 -8.58 -0.12
CA PRO A 50 3.19 -8.22 -0.44
C PRO A 50 3.22 -7.14 -1.53
N GLY A 51 3.76 -5.95 -1.20
CA GLY A 51 3.87 -4.83 -2.13
C GLY A 51 5.24 -4.72 -2.80
N TYR A 52 6.28 -5.15 -2.08
CA TYR A 52 7.64 -5.26 -2.59
C TYR A 52 8.42 -6.26 -1.74
N LEU A 53 9.11 -7.21 -2.37
CA LEU A 53 9.94 -8.20 -1.68
C LEU A 53 11.36 -8.18 -2.26
N SER A 54 12.36 -8.20 -1.39
CA SER A 54 13.77 -8.35 -1.75
C SER A 54 14.55 -8.95 -0.58
N ASP A 55 15.82 -9.30 -0.82
CA ASP A 55 16.67 -9.88 0.22
C ASP A 55 16.89 -8.91 1.41
N ASP A 56 16.94 -7.59 1.15
CA ASP A 56 17.30 -6.59 2.16
C ASP A 56 16.12 -5.72 2.65
N TYR A 57 15.04 -5.64 1.88
CA TYR A 57 13.92 -4.74 2.15
C TYR A 57 12.59 -5.30 1.65
N ASN A 58 11.62 -5.44 2.57
CA ASN A 58 10.32 -6.00 2.29
C ASN A 58 9.22 -5.07 2.81
N ILE A 59 8.22 -4.82 1.96
CA ILE A 59 7.06 -3.99 2.26
C ILE A 59 5.79 -4.77 1.99
N PHE A 60 4.90 -4.74 2.98
CA PHE A 60 3.53 -5.20 2.85
C PHE A 60 2.60 -4.00 2.77
N LEU A 61 1.58 -4.11 1.92
CA LEU A 61 0.44 -3.22 1.87
C LEU A 61 -0.61 -3.71 2.86
N VAL A 62 -1.12 -2.80 3.68
CA VAL A 62 -2.12 -3.07 4.71
C VAL A 62 -3.40 -2.31 4.38
N PHE A 63 -4.47 -3.07 4.18
CA PHE A 63 -5.81 -2.58 3.88
C PHE A 63 -6.60 -2.55 5.19
N ALA A 64 -6.89 -1.37 5.72
CA ALA A 64 -7.56 -1.23 7.03
C ALA A 64 -8.26 0.14 7.17
N PRO A 65 -9.26 0.26 8.08
CA PRO A 65 -9.92 1.53 8.40
C PRO A 65 -9.09 2.39 9.37
N ASN A 66 -7.85 2.73 9.02
CA ASN A 66 -6.84 3.26 9.94
C ASN A 66 -6.58 4.79 9.85
N VAL A 67 -7.23 5.51 8.93
CA VAL A 67 -7.11 6.97 8.79
C VAL A 67 -8.49 7.59 8.89
N LEU A 68 -8.78 8.29 9.99
CA LEU A 68 -10.08 8.94 10.24
C LEU A 68 -11.31 8.02 10.04
N ASN A 69 -11.16 6.71 10.32
CA ASN A 69 -12.14 5.64 10.04
C ASN A 69 -12.44 5.38 8.55
N HIS A 70 -11.66 5.96 7.63
CA HIS A 70 -11.67 5.59 6.23
C HIS A 70 -10.77 4.39 5.99
N TRP A 71 -11.20 3.53 5.07
CA TRP A 71 -10.40 2.44 4.56
C TRP A 71 -9.28 2.99 3.68
N THR A 72 -8.05 2.57 3.95
CA THR A 72 -6.88 2.99 3.18
C THR A 72 -5.95 1.83 2.90
N VAL A 73 -4.96 2.05 2.03
CA VAL A 73 -3.83 1.15 1.82
C VAL A 73 -2.57 1.79 2.35
N THR A 74 -2.13 1.36 3.53
CA THR A 74 -0.86 1.82 4.15
C THR A 74 0.27 0.82 3.92
N CYS A 75 1.52 1.20 4.21
CA CYS A 75 2.67 0.32 4.06
C CYS A 75 3.24 -0.06 5.43
N ALA A 76 3.69 -1.30 5.58
CA ALA A 76 4.47 -1.73 6.74
C ALA A 76 5.72 -2.47 6.26
N GLN A 77 6.86 -2.16 6.87
CA GLN A 77 8.07 -2.91 6.65
C GLN A 77 7.98 -4.24 7.40
N VAL A 78 8.44 -5.32 6.77
CA VAL A 78 8.48 -6.64 7.38
C VAL A 78 9.88 -7.22 7.35
N THR A 79 10.21 -8.00 8.37
CA THR A 79 11.39 -8.86 8.38
C THR A 79 10.94 -10.29 8.06
N ILE A 80 11.55 -10.89 7.03
CA ILE A 80 11.26 -12.26 6.61
C ILE A 80 12.50 -13.11 6.86
N GLU A 81 12.37 -14.13 7.69
CA GLU A 81 13.39 -15.15 7.93
C GLU A 81 13.02 -16.47 7.23
N ASN A 82 14.00 -17.32 6.98
CA ASN A 82 13.83 -18.64 6.35
C ASN A 82 13.06 -18.62 5.00
N GLY A 83 13.00 -17.46 4.35
CA GLY A 83 12.30 -17.24 3.08
C GLY A 83 10.77 -17.18 3.18
N HIS A 84 10.16 -17.32 4.36
CA HIS A 84 8.71 -17.30 4.51
C HIS A 84 8.19 -16.86 5.90
N ASP A 85 9.04 -16.86 6.93
CA ASP A 85 8.63 -16.53 8.29
C ASP A 85 8.65 -15.02 8.49
N ILE A 86 7.48 -14.38 8.58
CA ILE A 86 7.39 -12.98 9.01
C ILE A 86 7.67 -12.93 10.51
N THR A 87 8.85 -12.45 10.89
CA THR A 87 9.28 -12.39 12.30
C THR A 87 8.99 -11.05 12.94
N GLU A 88 8.96 -9.98 12.15
CA GLU A 88 8.66 -8.62 12.60
C GLU A 88 7.86 -7.85 11.56
N MET A 89 7.00 -6.95 12.03
CA MET A 89 6.24 -6.00 11.23
C MET A 89 6.28 -4.63 11.91
N SER A 90 6.63 -3.59 11.17
CA SER A 90 6.65 -2.22 11.69
C SER A 90 5.24 -1.66 11.89
N ASN A 91 5.15 -0.51 12.56
CA ASN A 91 3.94 0.32 12.45
C ASN A 91 3.71 0.69 10.98
N VAL A 92 2.44 0.89 10.63
CA VAL A 92 2.06 1.35 9.30
C VAL A 92 2.50 2.80 9.06
N VAL A 93 2.88 3.08 7.82
CA VAL A 93 3.21 4.40 7.30
C VAL A 93 2.32 4.74 6.10
N PRO A 94 2.18 6.02 5.73
CA PRO A 94 1.42 6.41 4.54
C PRO A 94 1.91 5.71 3.27
N THR A 95 0.99 5.50 2.32
CA THR A 95 1.29 4.84 1.04
C THR A 95 2.48 5.48 0.34
N GLY A 96 2.49 6.81 0.30
CA GLY A 96 3.54 7.60 -0.33
C GLY A 96 4.91 7.41 0.32
N THR A 97 4.96 7.33 1.66
CA THR A 97 6.20 7.04 2.40
C THR A 97 6.75 5.67 2.01
N GLY A 98 5.90 4.63 2.00
CA GLY A 98 6.32 3.29 1.61
C GLY A 98 6.77 3.20 0.15
N MET A 99 6.03 3.83 -0.77
CA MET A 99 6.39 3.88 -2.19
C MET A 99 7.71 4.62 -2.43
N ASN A 100 7.98 5.72 -1.72
CA ASN A 100 9.26 6.41 -1.79
C ASN A 100 10.42 5.54 -1.31
N ALA A 101 10.22 4.79 -0.21
CA ALA A 101 11.23 3.86 0.28
C ALA A 101 11.52 2.74 -0.74
N VAL A 102 10.47 2.18 -1.37
CA VAL A 102 10.63 1.24 -2.48
C VAL A 102 11.35 1.91 -3.66
N ALA A 103 11.06 3.16 -4.01
CA ALA A 103 11.77 3.86 -5.10
C ALA A 103 13.26 4.06 -4.83
N HIS A 104 13.65 4.21 -3.56
CA HIS A 104 15.04 4.28 -3.14
C HIS A 104 15.73 2.91 -3.27
N ALA A 105 15.06 1.82 -2.88
CA ALA A 105 15.58 0.46 -2.98
C ALA A 105 15.61 -0.07 -4.43
N SER A 106 14.52 0.14 -5.18
CA SER A 106 14.32 -0.36 -6.53
C SER A 106 13.37 0.52 -7.34
N LYS A 107 13.91 1.21 -8.34
CA LYS A 107 13.11 1.98 -9.31
C LYS A 107 12.08 1.10 -10.04
N ALA A 108 12.44 -0.14 -10.38
CA ALA A 108 11.53 -1.06 -11.05
C ALA A 108 10.38 -1.48 -10.12
N GLY A 109 10.68 -1.84 -8.87
CA GLY A 109 9.66 -2.17 -7.87
C GLY A 109 8.69 -1.02 -7.62
N ALA A 110 9.19 0.22 -7.61
CA ALA A 110 8.34 1.38 -7.41
C ALA A 110 7.43 1.68 -8.62
N ILE A 111 7.89 1.40 -9.85
CA ILE A 111 7.07 1.48 -11.07
C ILE A 111 5.96 0.43 -11.03
N GLU A 112 6.28 -0.80 -10.65
CA GLU A 112 5.28 -1.88 -10.51
C GLU A 112 4.24 -1.56 -9.44
N LEU A 113 4.69 -1.05 -8.29
CA LEU A 113 3.80 -0.68 -7.20
C LEU A 113 2.91 0.52 -7.57
N LEU A 114 3.45 1.52 -8.27
CA LEU A 114 2.65 2.63 -8.80
C LEU A 114 1.63 2.13 -9.84
N ALA A 115 2.03 1.23 -10.73
CA ALA A 115 1.11 0.63 -11.70
C ALA A 115 -0.04 -0.11 -11.02
N TYR A 116 0.24 -0.86 -9.94
CA TYR A 116 -0.78 -1.51 -9.12
C TYR A 116 -1.83 -0.53 -8.59
N PHE A 117 -1.40 0.54 -7.91
CA PHE A 117 -2.32 1.55 -7.40
C PHE A 117 -3.10 2.26 -8.52
N LYS A 118 -2.47 2.49 -9.67
CA LYS A 118 -3.16 3.03 -10.86
C LYS A 118 -4.19 2.08 -11.45
N THR A 119 -3.98 0.77 -11.35
CA THR A 119 -5.01 -0.22 -11.70
C THR A 119 -6.20 -0.16 -10.74
N LEU A 120 -5.95 -0.06 -9.43
CA LEU A 120 -7.03 0.11 -8.45
C LEU A 120 -7.84 1.39 -8.71
N GLU A 121 -7.16 2.50 -8.99
CA GLU A 121 -7.78 3.79 -9.34
C GLU A 121 -8.61 3.70 -10.62
N ALA A 122 -8.07 3.09 -11.68
CA ALA A 122 -8.78 2.90 -12.94
C ALA A 122 -10.02 1.99 -12.81
N ASN A 123 -10.00 1.06 -11.85
CA ASN A 123 -11.13 0.18 -11.55
C ASN A 123 -12.13 0.79 -10.56
N GLY A 124 -11.89 2.02 -10.07
CA GLY A 124 -12.76 2.69 -9.12
C GLY A 124 -12.72 2.11 -7.70
N LEU A 125 -11.64 1.44 -7.34
CA LEU A 125 -11.46 0.82 -6.01
C LEU A 125 -10.86 1.79 -4.99
N GLY A 126 -10.26 2.88 -5.44
CA GLY A 126 -9.65 3.88 -4.57
C GLY A 126 -8.97 5.00 -5.34
N HIS A 127 -8.35 5.93 -4.61
CA HIS A 127 -7.67 7.08 -5.19
C HIS A 127 -6.54 7.57 -4.27
N PHE A 128 -5.57 8.29 -4.85
CA PHE A 128 -4.55 8.98 -4.07
C PHE A 128 -5.09 10.31 -3.53
N ASP A 129 -4.94 10.50 -2.22
CA ASP A 129 -5.33 11.71 -1.48
C ASP A 129 -4.09 12.32 -0.79
N ASP A 130 -3.80 13.58 -1.10
CA ASP A 130 -2.73 14.42 -0.52
C ASP A 130 -3.24 15.44 0.51
N GLU A 131 -4.55 15.50 0.74
CA GLU A 131 -5.23 16.48 1.59
C GLU A 131 -5.88 15.87 2.84
N VAL A 132 -5.95 14.54 2.97
CA VAL A 132 -6.59 13.85 4.11
C VAL A 132 -6.09 14.33 5.47
N TRP A 133 -4.82 14.76 5.55
CA TRP A 133 -4.21 15.33 6.76
C TRP A 133 -4.79 16.68 7.19
N GLN A 134 -5.47 17.40 6.30
CA GLN A 134 -6.14 18.65 6.65
C GLN A 134 -7.35 18.42 7.57
N TYR A 135 -7.81 17.17 7.70
CA TYR A 135 -8.96 16.77 8.51
C TYR A 135 -8.57 16.03 9.81
N VAL A 136 -7.26 15.91 10.10
CA VAL A 136 -6.70 15.32 11.34
C VAL A 136 -6.34 16.43 12.34
#